data_AF-A0A1G3G262-F1
#
_entry.id   AF-A0A1G3G262-F1
#
_cell.length_a   1.000
_cell.length_b   1.000
_cell.length_c   1.000
_cell.angle_alpha   90.00
_cell.angle_beta   90.00
_cell.angle_gamma   90.00
#
_symmetry.space_group_name_H-M   'P 1'
#
loop_
_entity.id
_entity.type
_entity.pdbx_description
1 polymer ?
#
loop_
_entity_poly.entity_id
_entity_poly.type
_entity_poly.pdbx_seq_one_letter_code
_entity_poly.pdbx_strand_id
1 'polypeptide(L)'
;MPSQVIPNQAYAFWVFVYIAAAVQAALLALALWRRPVNTEANRVLAVWVALTGMDLLVKAVYWNSLSPEWFRAYRFVALFPFLYGSLFYVYVRALIETRGFRLRDGVHLLGFVVMLALNAHVLLMSDQQMQALSARWVAGEKSIGSWFDVPLFVYSLSYVAAALMRVHRYRRRLRERRSDAERMSLRWIDVMAACQVVIWIIATTQWLATLPGIDYRLLFGAVAAWVCVVGWLSLNQPPVAGEPPAVAWEGAQPHTTDPDDARFPAVETRLAQLMGGDEALY
;
A
#
# COMPACT_ATOMS: atom_id res chain seq x y z
N MET A 1 -0.99 2.69 46.06
CA MET A 1 0.49 2.87 46.03
C MET A 1 0.87 3.26 44.61
N PRO A 2 1.76 4.25 44.42
CA PRO A 2 2.13 4.70 43.08
C PRO A 2 2.80 3.53 42.34
N SER A 3 2.30 3.28 41.14
CA SER A 3 2.77 2.29 40.19
C SER A 3 4.26 2.51 39.91
N GLN A 4 5.10 1.59 40.38
CA GLN A 4 6.42 1.43 39.78
C GLN A 4 6.22 0.80 38.40
N VAL A 5 5.82 1.64 37.44
CA VAL A 5 6.02 1.36 36.01
C VAL A 5 7.52 1.52 35.78
N ILE A 6 8.29 0.51 36.16
CA ILE A 6 9.62 0.34 35.59
C ILE A 6 9.35 0.10 34.11
N PRO A 7 9.73 1.00 33.18
CA PRO A 7 9.64 0.68 31.77
C PRO A 7 10.46 -0.60 31.60
N ASN A 8 9.80 -1.67 31.15
CA ASN A 8 10.47 -2.94 30.91
C ASN A 8 11.62 -2.61 29.95
N GLN A 9 12.88 -2.63 30.40
CA GLN A 9 14.02 -2.17 29.59
C GLN A 9 14.09 -2.88 28.24
N ALA A 10 13.51 -4.10 28.18
CA ALA A 10 13.31 -4.90 26.99
C ALA A 10 12.44 -4.25 25.88
N TYR A 11 11.62 -3.24 26.19
CA TYR A 11 10.77 -2.53 25.20
C TYR A 11 11.20 -1.08 24.97
N ALA A 12 12.01 -0.48 25.84
CA ALA A 12 12.32 0.96 25.80
C ALA A 12 12.84 1.43 24.43
N PHE A 13 13.76 0.66 23.83
CA PHE A 13 14.26 0.92 22.48
C PHE A 13 13.13 0.93 21.43
N TRP A 14 12.28 -0.09 21.44
CA TRP A 14 11.18 -0.22 20.47
C TRP A 14 10.10 0.85 20.65
N VAL A 15 9.76 1.18 21.90
CA VAL A 15 8.84 2.28 22.22
C VAL A 15 9.35 3.59 21.61
N PHE A 16 10.63 3.90 21.78
CA PHE A 16 11.24 5.09 21.18
C PHE A 16 11.14 5.07 19.64
N VAL A 17 11.52 3.95 19.01
CA VAL A 17 11.45 3.77 17.56
C VAL A 17 10.01 3.99 17.04
N TYR A 18 9.01 3.43 17.72
CA TYR A 18 7.62 3.55 17.30
C TYR A 18 7.08 4.96 17.46
N ILE A 19 7.41 5.66 18.55
CA ILE A 19 7.02 7.06 18.75
C ILE A 19 7.65 7.94 17.67
N ALA A 20 8.95 7.78 17.41
CA ALA A 20 9.65 8.53 16.37
C ALA A 20 9.00 8.32 15.00
N ALA A 21 8.73 7.07 14.63
CA ALA A 21 8.05 6.74 13.38
C ALA A 21 6.60 7.23 13.34
N ALA A 22 5.86 7.22 14.45
CA ALA A 22 4.49 7.74 14.51
C ALA A 22 4.44 9.25 14.29
N VAL A 23 5.35 10.01 14.92
CA VAL A 23 5.48 11.46 14.69
C VAL A 23 5.84 11.74 13.24
N GLN A 24 6.81 11.00 12.70
CA GLN A 24 7.19 11.13 11.29
C GLN A 24 6.03 10.80 10.35
N ALA A 25 5.27 9.75 10.63
CA ALA A 25 4.08 9.37 9.87
C ALA A 25 3.04 10.49 9.86
N ALA A 26 2.77 11.13 11.01
CA ALA A 26 1.82 12.23 11.08
C ALA A 26 2.24 13.43 10.22
N LEU A 27 3.52 13.84 10.31
CA LEU A 27 4.07 14.93 9.50
C LEU A 27 4.04 14.58 8.00
N LEU A 28 4.44 13.35 7.66
CA LEU A 28 4.47 12.85 6.30
C LEU A 28 3.07 12.77 5.69
N ALA A 29 2.08 12.28 6.44
CA ALA A 29 0.69 12.23 5.99
C ALA A 29 0.17 13.63 5.64
N LEU A 30 0.46 14.64 6.46
CA LEU A 30 0.09 16.02 6.18
C LEU A 30 0.80 16.58 4.92
N ALA A 31 2.08 16.28 4.76
CA ALA A 31 2.86 16.69 3.59
C ALA A 31 2.32 16.06 2.30
N LEU A 32 2.01 14.75 2.34
CA LEU A 32 1.44 14.01 1.22
C LEU A 32 0.05 14.50 0.85
N TRP A 33 -0.80 14.80 1.84
CA TRP A 33 -2.16 15.29 1.62
C TRP A 33 -2.20 16.60 0.81
N ARG A 34 -1.20 17.47 1.01
CA ARG A 34 -1.08 18.76 0.34
C ARG A 34 -0.33 18.70 -1.00
N ARG A 35 0.21 17.54 -1.38
CA ARG A 35 1.10 17.41 -2.53
C ARG A 35 0.30 17.36 -3.85
N PRO A 36 0.55 18.28 -4.80
CA PRO A 36 -0.24 18.37 -6.04
C PRO A 36 0.16 17.34 -7.11
N VAL A 37 1.34 16.71 -6.98
CA VAL A 37 1.80 15.66 -7.90
C VAL A 37 1.19 14.33 -7.49
N ASN A 38 0.60 13.58 -8.42
CA ASN A 38 -0.07 12.29 -8.13
C ASN A 38 -1.10 12.40 -6.99
N THR A 39 -1.88 13.48 -6.95
CA THR A 39 -2.74 13.88 -5.81
C THR A 39 -3.57 12.73 -5.25
N GLU A 40 -4.25 11.97 -6.11
CA GLU A 40 -5.13 10.87 -5.67
C GLU A 40 -4.36 9.73 -5.01
N ALA A 41 -3.21 9.33 -5.57
CA ALA A 41 -2.36 8.33 -4.96
C ALA A 41 -1.77 8.83 -3.63
N ASN A 42 -1.35 10.10 -3.56
CA ASN A 42 -0.80 10.67 -2.33
C ASN A 42 -1.85 10.83 -1.23
N ARG A 43 -3.12 11.07 -1.55
CA ARG A 43 -4.21 11.05 -0.56
C ARG A 43 -4.39 9.66 0.05
N VAL A 44 -4.38 8.61 -0.78
CA VAL A 44 -4.45 7.22 -0.29
C VAL A 44 -3.24 6.88 0.58
N LEU A 45 -2.03 7.26 0.13
CA LEU A 45 -0.81 7.05 0.90
C LEU A 45 -0.81 7.84 2.21
N ALA A 46 -1.31 9.08 2.22
CA ALA A 46 -1.43 9.89 3.42
C ALA A 46 -2.33 9.22 4.46
N VAL A 47 -3.50 8.71 4.05
CA VAL A 47 -4.39 7.95 4.95
C VAL A 47 -3.70 6.70 5.48
N TRP A 48 -3.03 5.94 4.60
CA TRP A 48 -2.33 4.73 5.01
C TRP A 48 -1.19 5.00 6.00
N VAL A 49 -0.37 6.02 5.73
CA VAL A 49 0.71 6.45 6.63
C VAL A 49 0.14 6.96 7.94
N ALA A 50 -0.95 7.75 7.94
CA ALA A 50 -1.59 8.23 9.16
C ALA A 50 -2.12 7.07 10.04
N LEU A 51 -2.80 6.08 9.43
CA LEU A 51 -3.25 4.88 10.14
C LEU A 51 -2.09 4.07 10.70
N THR A 52 -0.98 3.99 9.95
CA THR A 52 0.25 3.33 10.41
C THR A 52 0.88 4.08 11.60
N GLY A 53 0.93 5.40 11.55
CA GLY A 53 1.42 6.22 12.65
C GLY A 53 0.58 6.07 13.92
N MET A 54 -0.75 6.06 13.77
CA MET A 54 -1.66 5.81 14.90
C MET A 54 -1.49 4.40 15.48
N ASP A 55 -1.30 3.39 14.62
CA ASP A 55 -1.03 2.02 15.06
C ASP A 55 0.26 1.93 15.90
N LEU A 56 1.35 2.49 15.37
CA LEU A 56 2.65 2.53 16.06
C LEU A 56 2.57 3.27 17.39
N LEU A 57 1.86 4.40 17.44
CA LEU A 57 1.69 5.19 18.67
C LEU A 57 0.95 4.38 19.75
N VAL A 58 -0.18 3.78 19.41
CA VAL A 58 -0.97 2.97 20.36
C VAL A 58 -0.14 1.79 20.88
N LYS A 59 0.61 1.12 20.00
CA LYS A 59 1.51 0.03 20.41
C LYS A 59 2.64 0.51 21.32
N ALA A 60 3.23 1.67 21.04
CA ALA A 60 4.27 2.25 21.89
C ALA A 60 3.74 2.55 23.30
N VAL A 61 2.58 3.20 23.39
CA VAL A 61 1.96 3.54 24.68
C VAL A 61 1.56 2.27 25.45
N TYR A 62 0.96 1.30 24.77
CA TYR A 62 0.58 0.03 25.40
C TYR A 62 1.83 -0.75 25.88
N TRP A 63 2.89 -0.87 25.09
CA TRP A 63 4.08 -1.64 25.49
C TRP A 63 4.96 -0.95 26.52
N ASN A 64 4.90 0.38 26.61
CA ASN A 64 5.59 1.12 27.66
C ASN A 64 4.99 0.86 29.05
N SER A 65 3.67 0.70 29.13
CA SER A 65 2.93 0.62 30.40
C SER A 65 2.39 -0.78 30.71
N LEU A 66 2.11 -1.58 29.68
CA LEU A 66 1.26 -2.77 29.73
C LEU A 66 -0.07 -2.54 30.45
N SER A 67 -0.54 -1.27 30.45
CA SER A 67 -1.71 -0.86 31.18
C SER A 67 -2.98 -1.38 30.52
N PRO A 68 -3.93 -1.97 31.28
CA PRO A 68 -5.20 -2.43 30.76
C PRO A 68 -6.04 -1.34 30.08
N GLU A 69 -5.86 -0.07 30.47
CA GLU A 69 -6.61 1.07 29.90
C GLU A 69 -6.37 1.24 28.39
N TRP A 70 -5.15 0.91 27.94
CA TRP A 70 -4.76 1.00 26.53
C TRP A 70 -5.04 -0.28 25.76
N PHE A 71 -5.44 -1.36 26.44
CA PHE A 71 -5.63 -2.66 25.80
C PHE A 71 -6.78 -2.63 24.78
N ARG A 72 -7.87 -1.91 25.04
CA ARG A 72 -8.97 -1.73 24.08
C ARG A 72 -8.49 -1.05 22.79
N ALA A 73 -7.72 0.04 22.92
CA ALA A 73 -7.13 0.74 21.78
C ALA A 73 -6.15 -0.16 21.02
N TYR A 74 -5.30 -0.91 21.73
CA TYR A 74 -4.38 -1.89 21.16
C TYR A 74 -5.12 -2.97 20.34
N ARG A 75 -6.23 -3.50 20.86
CA ARG A 75 -7.09 -4.47 20.16
C ARG A 75 -7.77 -3.87 18.93
N PHE A 76 -8.16 -2.60 18.97
CA PHE A 76 -8.74 -1.91 17.83
C PHE A 76 -7.72 -1.72 16.69
N VAL A 77 -6.53 -1.19 16.99
CA VAL A 77 -5.50 -0.99 15.96
C VAL A 77 -4.91 -2.31 15.45
N ALA A 78 -5.02 -3.40 16.21
CA ALA A 78 -4.71 -4.75 15.73
C ALA A 78 -5.56 -5.19 14.52
N LEU A 79 -6.67 -4.49 14.20
CA LEU A 79 -7.46 -4.71 13.00
C LEU A 79 -6.90 -3.98 11.76
N PHE A 80 -6.02 -3.00 11.92
CA PHE A 80 -5.50 -2.19 10.82
C PHE A 80 -4.72 -2.95 9.75
N PRO A 81 -4.05 -4.08 10.05
CA PRO A 81 -3.47 -4.93 9.02
C PRO A 81 -4.45 -5.39 7.92
N PHE A 82 -5.76 -5.43 8.18
CA PHE A 82 -6.79 -5.65 7.14
C PHE A 82 -6.94 -4.46 6.17
N LEU A 83 -6.55 -3.25 6.59
CA LEU A 83 -6.50 -2.07 5.73
C LEU A 83 -5.18 -1.99 4.95
N TYR A 84 -4.05 -2.42 5.51
CA TYR A 84 -2.74 -2.20 4.89
C TYR A 84 -2.60 -2.89 3.53
N GLY A 85 -3.05 -4.13 3.39
CA GLY A 85 -3.04 -4.83 2.11
C GLY A 85 -3.90 -4.12 1.07
N SER A 86 -5.12 -3.75 1.43
CA SER A 86 -6.06 -3.12 0.51
C SER A 86 -5.67 -1.69 0.15
N LEU A 87 -5.15 -0.91 1.10
CA LEU A 87 -4.60 0.43 0.86
C LEU A 87 -3.41 0.39 -0.08
N PHE A 88 -2.52 -0.60 0.03
CA PHE A 88 -1.42 -0.77 -0.92
C PHE A 88 -1.94 -1.03 -2.33
N TYR A 89 -2.95 -1.89 -2.49
CA TYR A 89 -3.59 -2.12 -3.78
C TYR A 89 -4.26 -0.87 -4.36
N VAL A 90 -5.08 -0.18 -3.56
CA VAL A 90 -5.78 1.03 -3.99
C VAL A 90 -4.76 2.12 -4.36
N TYR A 91 -3.68 2.23 -3.60
CA TYR A 91 -2.59 3.14 -3.88
C TYR A 91 -1.92 2.87 -5.22
N VAL A 92 -1.49 1.62 -5.46
CA VAL A 92 -0.88 1.21 -6.73
C VAL A 92 -1.82 1.46 -7.90
N ARG A 93 -3.13 1.17 -7.73
CA ARG A 93 -4.13 1.45 -8.75
C ARG A 93 -4.29 2.94 -9.03
N ALA A 94 -4.48 3.75 -7.99
CA ALA A 94 -4.67 5.20 -8.13
C ALA A 94 -3.48 5.86 -8.83
N LEU A 95 -2.28 5.35 -8.56
CA LEU A 95 -1.06 5.81 -9.17
C LEU A 95 -0.98 5.45 -10.67
N ILE A 96 -1.21 4.20 -11.03
CA ILE A 96 -1.06 3.71 -12.41
C ILE A 96 -2.18 4.25 -13.31
N GLU A 97 -3.41 4.22 -12.82
CA GLU A 97 -4.60 4.63 -13.59
C GLU A 97 -4.85 6.14 -13.52
N THR A 98 -4.08 6.89 -12.74
CA THR A 98 -4.30 8.34 -12.48
C THR A 98 -5.75 8.65 -12.10
N ARG A 99 -6.36 7.74 -11.34
CA ARG A 99 -7.80 7.75 -11.04
C ARG A 99 -8.03 7.92 -9.54
N GLY A 100 -8.96 8.82 -9.21
CA GLY A 100 -9.38 9.06 -7.84
C GLY A 100 -10.29 7.99 -7.23
N PHE A 101 -10.42 8.07 -5.91
CA PHE A 101 -11.28 7.17 -5.13
C PHE A 101 -12.75 7.39 -5.47
N ARG A 102 -13.48 6.32 -5.77
CA ARG A 102 -14.94 6.31 -5.98
C ARG A 102 -15.63 5.54 -4.87
N LEU A 103 -16.92 5.76 -4.65
CA LEU A 103 -17.70 5.03 -3.63
C LEU A 103 -17.60 3.50 -3.76
N ARG A 104 -17.55 2.99 -4.99
CA ARG A 104 -17.37 1.55 -5.27
C ARG A 104 -16.03 1.00 -4.75
N ASP A 105 -15.03 1.86 -4.57
CA ASP A 105 -13.74 1.48 -4.01
C ASP A 105 -13.80 1.22 -2.50
N GLY A 106 -14.92 1.57 -1.85
CA GLY A 106 -15.23 1.20 -0.47
C GLY A 106 -15.28 -0.32 -0.24
N VAL A 107 -15.44 -1.13 -1.28
CA VAL A 107 -15.34 -2.60 -1.19
C VAL A 107 -13.98 -3.07 -0.65
N HIS A 108 -12.93 -2.27 -0.85
CA HIS A 108 -11.59 -2.55 -0.35
C HIS A 108 -11.45 -2.35 1.17
N LEU A 109 -12.48 -1.81 1.83
CA LEU A 109 -12.59 -1.72 3.29
C LEU A 109 -13.34 -2.91 3.90
N LEU A 110 -13.91 -3.80 3.08
CA LEU A 110 -14.80 -4.87 3.53
C LEU A 110 -14.13 -5.79 4.56
N GLY A 111 -12.85 -6.16 4.35
CA GLY A 111 -12.13 -7.03 5.28
C GLY A 111 -12.03 -6.39 6.67
N PHE A 112 -11.70 -5.10 6.74
CA PHE A 112 -11.66 -4.35 7.99
C PHE A 112 -13.05 -4.26 8.64
N VAL A 113 -14.09 -3.90 7.88
CA VAL A 113 -15.46 -3.75 8.41
C VAL A 113 -15.99 -5.08 8.96
N VAL A 114 -15.81 -6.19 8.23
CA VAL A 114 -16.21 -7.53 8.69
C VAL A 114 -15.46 -7.90 9.97
N MET A 115 -14.15 -7.70 10.00
CA MET A 115 -13.35 -8.06 11.18
C MET A 115 -13.62 -7.16 12.37
N LEU A 116 -13.95 -5.89 12.15
CA LEU A 116 -14.42 -4.97 13.17
C LEU A 116 -15.75 -5.44 13.74
N ALA A 117 -16.71 -5.84 12.90
CA ALA A 117 -18.01 -6.36 13.34
C ALA A 117 -17.84 -7.66 14.15
N LEU A 118 -17.01 -8.59 13.68
CA LEU A 118 -16.72 -9.84 14.40
C LEU A 118 -16.04 -9.61 15.75
N ASN A 119 -15.19 -8.57 15.87
CA ASN A 119 -14.51 -8.21 17.12
C ASN A 119 -15.25 -7.15 17.95
N ALA A 120 -16.43 -6.68 17.51
CA ALA A 120 -17.17 -5.63 18.20
C ALA A 120 -17.51 -6.03 19.63
N HIS A 121 -17.86 -7.31 19.85
CA HIS A 121 -18.15 -7.84 21.19
C HIS A 121 -16.98 -7.68 22.17
N VAL A 122 -15.73 -7.79 21.70
CA VAL A 122 -14.53 -7.57 22.53
C VAL A 122 -14.35 -6.08 22.81
N LEU A 123 -14.51 -5.23 21.79
CA LEU A 123 -14.30 -3.79 21.92
C LEU A 123 -15.35 -3.13 22.83
N LEU A 124 -16.56 -3.70 22.90
CA LEU A 124 -17.68 -3.25 23.72
C LEU A 124 -17.74 -3.88 25.12
N MET A 125 -16.75 -4.71 25.50
CA MET A 125 -16.67 -5.25 26.86
C MET A 125 -16.56 -4.15 27.91
N SER A 126 -17.11 -4.42 29.10
CA SER A 126 -16.95 -3.54 30.26
C SER A 126 -15.48 -3.43 30.66
N ASP A 127 -15.12 -2.37 31.39
CA ASP A 127 -13.72 -2.15 31.77
C ASP A 127 -13.18 -3.29 32.65
N GLN A 128 -14.01 -3.87 33.52
CA GLN A 128 -13.63 -5.04 34.33
C GLN A 128 -13.34 -6.27 33.45
N GLN A 129 -14.17 -6.53 32.44
CA GLN A 129 -13.96 -7.63 31.49
C GLN A 129 -12.70 -7.40 30.65
N MET A 130 -12.46 -6.16 30.20
CA MET A 130 -11.27 -5.79 29.44
C MET A 130 -9.99 -5.93 30.28
N GLN A 131 -10.04 -5.56 31.57
CA GLN A 131 -8.93 -5.77 32.51
C GLN A 131 -8.61 -7.25 32.70
N ALA A 132 -9.63 -8.08 32.92
CA ALA A 132 -9.44 -9.53 33.03
C ALA A 132 -8.85 -10.13 31.73
N LEU A 133 -9.31 -9.67 30.57
CA LEU A 133 -8.78 -10.08 29.27
C LEU A 133 -7.31 -9.66 29.09
N SER A 134 -6.96 -8.43 29.47
CA SER A 134 -5.58 -7.91 29.43
C SER A 134 -4.65 -8.71 30.33
N ALA A 135 -5.09 -9.06 31.55
CA ALA A 135 -4.29 -9.85 32.48
C ALA A 135 -3.95 -11.24 31.90
N ARG A 136 -4.93 -11.91 31.29
CA ARG A 136 -4.74 -13.20 30.61
C ARG A 136 -3.80 -13.10 29.40
N TRP A 137 -3.92 -12.02 28.63
CA TRP A 137 -3.03 -11.72 27.51
C TRP A 137 -1.58 -11.53 27.95
N VAL A 138 -1.34 -10.74 29.00
CA VAL A 138 0.00 -10.51 29.57
C VAL A 138 0.57 -11.79 30.17
N ALA A 139 -0.27 -12.66 30.74
CA ALA A 139 0.11 -13.99 31.20
C ALA A 139 0.47 -14.98 30.07
N GLY A 140 0.30 -14.59 28.80
CA GLY A 140 0.69 -15.39 27.64
C GLY A 140 -0.38 -16.36 27.13
N GLU A 141 -1.64 -16.21 27.56
CA GLU A 141 -2.73 -17.03 27.04
C GLU A 141 -2.99 -16.74 25.55
N LYS A 142 -2.63 -17.70 24.69
CA LYS A 142 -2.73 -17.58 23.23
C LYS A 142 -4.13 -17.81 22.65
N SER A 143 -5.16 -18.09 23.47
CA SER A 143 -6.47 -18.53 22.97
C SER A 143 -7.29 -17.44 22.28
N ILE A 144 -6.92 -16.17 22.45
CA ILE A 144 -7.64 -15.03 21.86
C ILE A 144 -6.94 -14.63 20.56
N GLY A 145 -7.15 -15.38 19.47
CA GLY A 145 -6.65 -14.98 18.16
C GLY A 145 -6.33 -16.08 17.14
N SER A 146 -6.42 -17.37 17.48
CA SER A 146 -6.06 -18.44 16.52
C SER A 146 -6.90 -18.42 15.23
N TRP A 147 -8.17 -18.00 15.32
CA TRP A 147 -9.05 -17.83 14.17
C TRP A 147 -8.81 -16.52 13.40
N PHE A 148 -8.14 -15.53 14.01
CA PHE A 148 -7.96 -14.18 13.47
C PHE A 148 -6.88 -14.14 12.39
N ASP A 149 -5.80 -14.90 12.59
CA ASP A 149 -4.63 -14.85 11.73
C ASP A 149 -4.91 -15.37 10.32
N VAL A 150 -5.69 -16.45 10.18
CA VAL A 150 -5.98 -17.04 8.85
C VAL A 150 -6.72 -16.05 7.94
N PRO A 151 -7.86 -15.46 8.33
CA PRO A 151 -8.51 -14.39 7.55
C PRO A 151 -7.58 -13.22 7.28
N LEU A 152 -6.75 -12.81 8.25
CA LEU A 152 -5.81 -11.72 8.08
C LEU A 152 -4.81 -11.99 6.95
N PHE A 153 -4.11 -13.12 7.01
CA PHE A 153 -3.11 -13.47 6.01
C PHE A 153 -3.75 -13.71 4.65
N VAL A 154 -4.86 -14.45 4.57
CA VAL A 154 -5.55 -14.69 3.29
C VAL A 154 -6.00 -13.38 2.66
N TYR A 155 -6.68 -12.51 3.41
CA TYR A 155 -7.17 -11.25 2.90
C TYR A 155 -6.03 -10.34 2.47
N SER A 156 -5.10 -10.05 3.38
CA SER A 156 -4.07 -9.05 3.11
C SER A 156 -3.03 -9.51 2.10
N LEU A 157 -2.62 -10.78 2.09
CA LEU A 157 -1.71 -11.31 1.07
C LEU A 157 -2.37 -11.35 -0.31
N SER A 158 -3.68 -11.62 -0.40
CA SER A 158 -4.38 -11.58 -1.70
C SER A 158 -4.33 -10.17 -2.32
N TYR A 159 -4.50 -9.13 -1.50
CA TYR A 159 -4.40 -7.74 -1.95
C TYR A 159 -2.97 -7.32 -2.29
N VAL A 160 -1.99 -7.75 -1.51
CA VAL A 160 -0.56 -7.52 -1.82
C VAL A 160 -0.21 -8.18 -3.14
N ALA A 161 -0.59 -9.44 -3.35
CA ALA A 161 -0.37 -10.14 -4.61
C ALA A 161 -1.07 -9.41 -5.78
N ALA A 162 -2.32 -8.97 -5.61
CA ALA A 162 -3.03 -8.20 -6.63
C ALA A 162 -2.33 -6.88 -6.99
N ALA A 163 -1.78 -6.18 -5.99
CA ALA A 163 -1.00 -4.96 -6.19
C ALA A 163 0.30 -5.25 -6.95
N LEU A 164 1.06 -6.27 -6.55
CA LEU A 164 2.29 -6.69 -7.22
C LEU A 164 2.05 -7.11 -8.67
N MET A 165 0.97 -7.85 -8.94
CA MET A 165 0.57 -8.22 -10.30
C MET A 165 0.28 -6.97 -11.16
N ARG A 166 -0.37 -5.94 -10.60
CA ARG A 166 -0.60 -4.67 -11.30
C ARG A 166 0.71 -3.94 -11.61
N VAL A 167 1.61 -3.83 -10.64
CA VAL A 167 2.95 -3.23 -10.85
C VAL A 167 3.71 -3.98 -11.94
N HIS A 168 3.71 -5.31 -11.91
CA HIS A 168 4.39 -6.14 -12.90
C HIS A 168 3.82 -5.95 -14.31
N ARG A 169 2.49 -5.96 -14.46
CA ARG A 169 1.82 -5.74 -15.76
C ARG A 169 2.09 -4.35 -16.32
N TYR A 170 1.97 -3.32 -15.49
CA TYR A 170 2.26 -1.94 -15.89
C TYR A 170 3.70 -1.80 -16.39
N ARG A 171 4.66 -2.41 -15.69
CA ARG A 171 6.07 -2.43 -16.11
C ARG A 171 6.30 -3.11 -17.45
N ARG A 172 5.67 -4.26 -17.65
CA ARG A 172 5.78 -4.99 -18.92
C ARG A 172 5.30 -4.11 -20.09
N ARG A 173 4.14 -3.48 -19.94
CA ARG A 173 3.58 -2.57 -20.95
C ARG A 173 4.45 -1.33 -21.18
N LEU A 174 5.07 -0.79 -20.14
CA LEU A 174 5.94 0.38 -20.29
C LEU A 174 7.23 0.04 -21.04
N ARG A 175 7.84 -1.12 -20.76
CA ARG A 175 9.02 -1.62 -21.50
C ARG A 175 8.75 -1.85 -22.98
N GLU A 176 7.53 -2.26 -23.32
CA GLU A 176 7.09 -2.46 -24.70
C GLU A 176 6.89 -1.13 -25.45
N ARG A 177 6.75 0.00 -24.75
CA ARG A 177 6.36 1.30 -25.36
C ARG A 177 7.45 2.38 -25.37
N ARG A 178 8.49 2.34 -24.53
CA ARG A 178 9.50 3.43 -24.43
C ARG A 178 10.91 2.95 -24.08
N SER A 179 11.92 3.65 -24.62
CA SER A 179 13.35 3.45 -24.36
C SER A 179 13.81 4.12 -23.04
N ASP A 180 14.68 3.40 -22.33
CA ASP A 180 15.44 3.61 -21.06
C ASP A 180 15.28 4.83 -20.12
N ALA A 181 14.83 6.00 -20.58
CA ALA A 181 14.76 7.23 -19.75
C ALA A 181 13.75 7.14 -18.58
N GLU A 182 12.81 6.22 -18.61
CA GLU A 182 11.72 6.11 -17.63
C GLU A 182 11.98 5.09 -16.50
N ARG A 183 13.16 4.43 -16.48
CA ARG A 183 13.53 3.45 -15.43
C ARG A 183 13.58 4.06 -14.02
N MET A 184 13.90 5.35 -13.90
CA MET A 184 13.98 6.05 -12.62
C MET A 184 12.60 6.37 -12.00
N SER A 185 11.55 6.60 -12.81
CA SER A 185 10.23 7.00 -12.29
C SER A 185 9.52 5.88 -11.54
N LEU A 186 9.94 4.62 -11.71
CA LEU A 186 9.29 3.44 -11.13
C LEU A 186 10.08 2.77 -10.00
N ARG A 187 11.31 3.19 -9.74
CA ARG A 187 12.15 2.57 -8.69
C ARG A 187 11.50 2.67 -7.31
N TRP A 188 10.80 3.77 -7.04
CA TRP A 188 10.14 3.97 -5.77
C TRP A 188 8.98 2.98 -5.56
N ILE A 189 8.24 2.60 -6.61
CA ILE A 189 7.17 1.58 -6.53
C ILE A 189 7.78 0.22 -6.21
N ASP A 190 8.95 -0.11 -6.78
CA ASP A 190 9.65 -1.36 -6.46
C ASP A 190 10.07 -1.41 -5.00
N VAL A 191 10.63 -0.30 -4.49
CA VAL A 191 11.05 -0.24 -3.09
C VAL A 191 9.83 -0.39 -2.18
N MET A 192 8.72 0.26 -2.50
CA MET A 192 7.45 0.10 -1.78
C MET A 192 6.96 -1.35 -1.80
N ALA A 193 6.96 -1.99 -2.97
CA ALA A 193 6.59 -3.39 -3.14
C ALA A 193 7.51 -4.33 -2.35
N ALA A 194 8.83 -4.10 -2.39
CA ALA A 194 9.82 -4.88 -1.66
C ALA A 194 9.62 -4.75 -0.15
N CYS A 195 9.38 -3.54 0.37
CA CYS A 195 9.06 -3.35 1.78
C CYS A 195 7.82 -4.14 2.20
N GLN A 196 6.77 -4.16 1.36
CA GLN A 196 5.58 -4.95 1.64
C GLN A 196 5.86 -6.43 1.69
N VAL A 197 6.62 -6.95 0.73
CA VAL A 197 7.05 -8.36 0.74
C VAL A 197 7.84 -8.69 2.00
N VAL A 198 8.81 -7.84 2.39
CA VAL A 198 9.63 -8.04 3.59
C VAL A 198 8.77 -8.05 4.86
N ILE A 199 7.89 -7.05 5.04
CA ILE A 199 7.01 -6.97 6.22
C ILE A 199 6.11 -8.21 6.31
N TRP A 200 5.52 -8.63 5.20
CA TRP A 200 4.65 -9.82 5.18
C TRP A 200 5.44 -11.12 5.39
N ILE A 201 6.67 -11.24 4.88
CA ILE A 201 7.53 -12.39 5.19
C ILE A 201 7.82 -12.44 6.70
N ILE A 202 8.17 -11.31 7.33
CA ILE A 202 8.40 -11.26 8.79
C ILE A 202 7.13 -11.68 9.53
N ALA A 203 5.97 -11.14 9.15
CA ALA A 203 4.69 -11.46 9.79
C ALA A 203 4.32 -12.95 9.64
N THR A 204 4.40 -13.50 8.43
CA THR A 204 4.10 -14.91 8.17
C THR A 204 5.08 -15.84 8.87
N THR A 205 6.37 -15.50 8.89
CA THR A 205 7.39 -16.27 9.61
C THR A 205 7.08 -16.32 11.10
N GLN A 206 6.78 -15.18 11.71
CA GLN A 206 6.40 -15.08 13.11
C GLN A 206 5.13 -15.88 13.45
N TRP A 207 4.17 -15.94 12.53
CA TRP A 207 2.94 -16.71 12.70
C TRP A 207 3.17 -18.22 12.61
N LEU A 208 3.97 -18.68 11.64
CA LEU A 208 4.21 -20.11 11.39
C LEU A 208 5.23 -20.73 12.34
N ALA A 209 6.24 -19.97 12.76
CA ALA A 209 7.36 -20.48 13.55
C ALA A 209 7.87 -19.46 14.56
N THR A 210 8.22 -19.93 15.76
CA THR A 210 8.93 -19.10 16.75
C THR A 210 10.42 -19.13 16.45
N LEU A 211 10.94 -18.13 15.75
CA LEU A 211 12.36 -17.98 15.47
C LEU A 211 13.00 -16.94 16.40
N PRO A 212 14.21 -17.20 16.95
CA PRO A 212 14.92 -16.23 17.77
C PRO A 212 15.16 -14.93 17.00
N GLY A 213 14.76 -13.80 17.59
CA GLY A 213 14.91 -12.46 16.98
C GLY A 213 13.79 -12.04 16.02
N ILE A 214 12.92 -12.96 15.57
CA ILE A 214 11.73 -12.62 14.77
C ILE A 214 10.51 -12.60 15.68
N ASP A 215 10.21 -11.43 16.22
CA ASP A 215 9.07 -11.20 17.09
C ASP A 215 8.21 -10.02 16.62
N TYR A 216 7.09 -9.79 17.31
CA TYR A 216 6.21 -8.65 17.02
C TYR A 216 6.95 -7.30 17.07
N ARG A 217 8.04 -7.20 17.84
CA ARG A 217 8.80 -5.95 17.97
C ARG A 217 9.57 -5.66 16.69
N LEU A 218 10.25 -6.67 16.17
CA LEU A 218 10.92 -6.57 14.87
C LEU A 218 9.91 -6.27 13.75
N LEU A 219 8.72 -6.92 13.76
CA LEU A 219 7.68 -6.68 12.76
C LEU A 219 7.27 -5.21 12.70
N PHE A 220 6.89 -4.61 13.83
CA PHE A 220 6.51 -3.20 13.87
C PHE A 220 7.73 -2.27 13.73
N GLY A 221 8.93 -2.74 14.04
CA GLY A 221 10.20 -2.10 13.66
C GLY A 221 10.38 -1.97 12.15
N ALA A 222 10.07 -3.03 11.39
CA ALA A 222 10.09 -3.01 9.93
C ALA A 222 9.02 -2.06 9.37
N VAL A 223 7.83 -2.01 9.99
CA VAL A 223 6.78 -1.02 9.66
C VAL A 223 7.27 0.41 9.93
N ALA A 224 7.93 0.66 11.06
CA ALA A 224 8.53 1.95 11.38
C ALA A 224 9.61 2.35 10.37
N ALA A 225 10.50 1.43 9.99
CA ALA A 225 11.50 1.67 8.95
C ALA A 225 10.87 1.95 7.59
N TRP A 226 9.76 1.27 7.25
CA TRP A 226 8.99 1.54 6.04
C TRP A 226 8.46 2.99 6.02
N VAL A 227 7.97 3.55 7.13
CA VAL A 227 7.56 4.96 7.19
C VAL A 227 8.71 5.90 6.80
N CYS A 228 9.96 5.60 7.21
CA CYS A 228 11.14 6.36 6.80
C CYS A 228 11.45 6.23 5.32
N VAL A 229 11.39 5.01 4.79
CA VAL A 229 11.59 4.74 3.36
C VAL A 229 10.53 5.47 2.52
N VAL A 230 9.26 5.43 2.93
CA VAL A 230 8.17 6.17 2.28
C VAL A 230 8.48 7.65 2.31
N GLY A 231 8.80 8.23 3.48
CA GLY A 231 9.05 9.67 3.59
C GLY A 231 10.16 10.16 2.67
N TRP A 232 11.27 9.40 2.59
CA TRP A 232 12.38 9.71 1.71
C TRP A 232 12.01 9.63 0.21
N LEU A 233 11.27 8.59 -0.17
CA LEU A 233 10.94 8.34 -1.58
C LEU A 233 9.74 9.13 -2.07
N SER A 234 8.72 9.31 -1.23
CA SER A 234 7.44 9.88 -1.63
C SER A 234 7.53 11.38 -1.91
N LEU A 235 8.38 12.09 -1.18
CA LEU A 235 8.63 13.52 -1.42
C LEU A 235 9.40 13.77 -2.73
N ASN A 236 10.19 12.79 -3.17
CA ASN A 236 10.99 12.84 -4.39
C ASN A 236 10.31 12.15 -5.60
N GLN A 237 9.02 11.81 -5.52
CA GLN A 237 8.33 11.13 -6.63
C GLN A 237 8.19 12.06 -7.84
N PRO A 238 8.66 11.66 -9.03
CA PRO A 238 8.31 12.33 -10.27
C PRO A 238 6.83 12.09 -10.62
N PRO A 239 6.21 12.96 -11.44
CA PRO A 239 4.88 12.71 -11.99
C PRO A 239 4.86 11.37 -12.75
N VAL A 240 3.86 10.53 -12.49
CA VAL A 240 3.68 9.27 -13.24
C VAL A 240 2.76 9.57 -14.43
N ALA A 241 3.21 9.24 -15.65
CA ALA A 241 2.36 9.31 -16.82
C ALA A 241 1.24 8.27 -16.68
N GLY A 242 -0.02 8.75 -16.63
CA GLY A 242 -1.18 7.88 -16.52
C GLY A 242 -1.31 6.95 -17.72
N GLU A 243 -1.69 5.71 -17.45
CA GLU A 243 -2.09 4.81 -18.54
C GLU A 243 -3.39 5.35 -19.15
N PRO A 244 -3.44 5.68 -20.45
CA PRO A 244 -4.68 6.10 -21.07
C PRO A 244 -5.71 4.98 -20.86
N PRO A 245 -6.96 5.32 -20.50
CA PRO A 245 -8.00 4.31 -20.30
C PRO A 245 -8.01 3.40 -21.53
N ALA A 246 -8.06 2.09 -21.29
CA ALA A 246 -8.19 1.11 -22.37
C ALA A 246 -9.40 1.57 -23.18
N VAL A 247 -9.14 2.13 -24.36
CA VAL A 247 -10.18 2.50 -25.30
C VAL A 247 -10.90 1.19 -25.54
N ALA A 248 -12.14 1.09 -25.05
CA ALA A 248 -13.01 0.03 -25.50
C ALA A 248 -12.97 0.16 -27.02
N TRP A 249 -12.43 -0.84 -27.72
CA TRP A 249 -12.58 -0.95 -29.16
C TRP A 249 -14.06 -1.25 -29.43
N GLU A 250 -14.91 -0.30 -29.09
CA GLU A 250 -16.25 -0.17 -29.61
C GLU A 250 -16.02 0.23 -31.05
N GLY A 251 -16.25 -0.74 -31.94
CA GLY A 251 -15.77 -0.75 -33.31
C GLY A 251 -15.78 0.63 -33.95
N ALA A 252 -14.61 1.28 -33.96
CA ALA A 252 -14.34 2.33 -34.91
C ALA A 252 -14.29 1.60 -36.25
N GLN A 253 -15.44 1.47 -36.90
CA GLN A 253 -15.45 1.34 -38.34
C GLN A 253 -14.53 2.46 -38.84
N PRO A 254 -13.54 2.17 -39.69
CA PRO A 254 -12.75 3.21 -40.29
C PRO A 254 -13.75 4.08 -41.07
N HIS A 255 -14.05 5.27 -40.54
CA HIS A 255 -14.57 6.34 -41.38
C HIS A 255 -13.44 6.72 -42.32
N THR A 256 -13.36 6.00 -43.44
CA THR A 256 -12.54 6.33 -44.60
C THR A 256 -13.14 7.57 -45.25
N THR A 257 -12.99 8.71 -44.59
CA THR A 257 -13.18 10.02 -45.19
C THR A 257 -12.07 10.94 -44.69
N ASP A 258 -10.85 10.42 -44.63
CA ASP A 258 -9.66 11.26 -44.57
C ASP A 258 -9.28 11.61 -46.03
N PRO A 259 -9.37 12.88 -46.45
CA PRO A 259 -8.96 13.30 -47.79
C PRO A 259 -7.46 13.10 -48.08
N ASP A 260 -6.66 12.67 -47.09
CA ASP A 260 -5.27 12.27 -47.30
C ASP A 260 -5.09 10.98 -48.12
N ASP A 261 -6.13 10.14 -48.20
CA ASP A 261 -6.11 8.88 -48.98
C ASP A 261 -6.16 9.14 -50.51
N ALA A 262 -6.56 10.34 -50.93
CA ALA A 262 -6.56 10.74 -52.35
C ALA A 262 -5.14 10.92 -52.93
N ARG A 263 -4.11 11.01 -52.08
CA ARG A 263 -2.71 11.15 -52.53
C ARG A 263 -2.05 9.80 -52.83
N PHE A 264 -2.56 8.71 -52.29
CA PHE A 264 -1.99 7.37 -52.49
C PHE A 264 -1.97 6.93 -53.97
N PRO A 265 -3.07 7.09 -54.73
CA PRO A 265 -3.07 6.75 -56.16
C PRO A 265 -2.11 7.63 -56.98
N ALA A 266 -1.96 8.90 -56.61
CA ALA A 266 -1.05 9.83 -57.28
C ALA A 266 0.42 9.46 -57.02
N VAL A 267 0.75 9.03 -55.80
CA VAL A 267 2.09 8.56 -55.43
C VAL A 267 2.41 7.25 -56.13
N GLU A 268 1.50 6.28 -56.16
CA GLU A 268 1.70 5.01 -56.88
C GLU A 268 1.88 5.22 -58.38
N THR A 269 1.09 6.12 -58.99
CA THR A 269 1.23 6.47 -60.41
C THR A 269 2.58 7.11 -60.71
N ARG A 270 3.05 8.03 -59.85
CA ARG A 270 4.37 8.67 -59.98
C ARG A 270 5.51 7.67 -59.78
N LEU A 271 5.38 6.73 -58.84
CA LEU A 271 6.35 5.67 -58.61
C LEU A 271 6.44 4.71 -59.80
N ALA A 272 5.30 4.34 -60.38
CA ALA A 272 5.25 3.49 -61.57
C ALA A 272 5.89 4.17 -62.78
N GLN A 273 5.70 5.48 -62.96
CA GLN A 273 6.37 6.27 -64.01
C GLN A 273 7.89 6.33 -63.81
N LEU A 274 8.36 6.54 -62.58
CA LEU A 274 9.79 6.58 -62.27
C LEU A 274 10.47 5.21 -62.40
N MET A 275 9.75 4.13 -62.09
CA MET A 275 10.25 2.76 -62.25
C MET A 275 10.15 2.23 -63.70
N GLY A 276 9.25 2.81 -64.50
CA GLY A 276 9.04 2.46 -65.92
C GLY A 276 10.06 3.05 -66.88
N GLY A 277 10.96 3.94 -66.41
CA GLY A 277 12.09 4.44 -67.20
C GLY A 277 11.79 5.57 -68.19
N ASP A 278 10.63 6.23 -68.10
CA ASP A 278 10.21 7.25 -69.07
C ASP A 278 10.44 8.72 -68.62
N GLU A 279 11.04 8.96 -67.45
CA GLU A 279 11.59 10.29 -67.12
C GLU A 279 13.11 10.20 -66.96
N ALA A 280 13.83 10.46 -68.05
CA ALA A 280 15.21 10.89 -67.97
C ALA A 280 15.24 12.21 -67.18
N LEU A 281 15.89 12.19 -66.01
CA LEU A 281 16.18 13.37 -65.19
C LEU A 281 17.02 14.37 -66.00
N TYR A 282 16.37 15.33 -66.67
CA TYR A 282 16.90 16.67 -66.99
C TYR A 282 15.78 17.69 -67.08
#